data_AF-A0A2D4N3B1-F1
#
_entry.id   AF-A0A2D4N3B1-F1
#
_cell.length_a   1.000
_cell.length_b   1.000
_cell.length_c   1.000
_cell.angle_alpha   90.00
_cell.angle_beta   90.00
_cell.angle_gamma   90.00
#
_symmetry.space_group_name_H-M   'P 1'
#
loop_
_entity.id
_entity.type
_entity.pdbx_description
1 polymer ?
#
loop_
_entity_poly.entity_id
_entity_poly.type
_entity_poly.pdbx_seq_one_letter_code
_entity_poly.pdbx_strand_id
1 'polypeptide(L)'
;MQALMTRNPQQEQRLAMLARLPEMARILRNVFVAEKKQALSMELACQRMTDSYQALMPMGEMEKHLHLFAELLPDWVRILAIRQENYLKLDKAMDLNIVTERLSARKREEEKL
;
A
#
# COMPACT_ATOMS: atom_id res chain seq x y z
N MET A 1 -19.09 -29.26 -18.25
CA MET A 1 -18.02 -28.55 -17.50
C MET A 1 -18.46 -27.09 -17.39
N GLN A 2 -18.83 -26.66 -16.18
CA GLN A 2 -19.56 -25.40 -15.95
C GLN A 2 -18.61 -24.20 -15.96
N ALA A 3 -18.76 -23.33 -16.95
CA ALA A 3 -18.20 -21.99 -16.96
C ALA A 3 -19.16 -21.06 -16.21
N LEU A 4 -18.82 -20.73 -14.96
CA LEU A 4 -19.42 -19.63 -14.21
C LEU A 4 -18.27 -18.78 -13.66
N MET A 5 -17.45 -18.24 -14.56
CA MET A 5 -16.53 -17.14 -14.24
C MET A 5 -17.22 -15.82 -14.60
N THR A 6 -18.33 -15.50 -13.94
CA THR A 6 -18.77 -14.11 -13.83
C THR A 6 -18.02 -13.47 -12.67
N ARG A 7 -16.69 -13.37 -12.80
CA ARG A 7 -15.91 -12.45 -11.96
C ARG A 7 -15.86 -11.14 -12.71
N ASN A 8 -16.34 -10.07 -12.07
CA ASN A 8 -16.22 -8.74 -12.65
C ASN A 8 -14.73 -8.44 -12.84
N PRO A 9 -14.27 -8.08 -14.05
CA PRO A 9 -12.84 -7.82 -14.30
C PRO A 9 -12.29 -6.69 -13.40
N GLN A 10 -13.16 -5.76 -13.00
CA GLN A 10 -12.86 -4.73 -12.00
C GLN A 10 -12.57 -5.29 -10.61
N GLN A 11 -13.30 -6.33 -10.20
CA GLN A 11 -13.09 -6.99 -8.91
C GLN A 11 -11.81 -7.83 -8.92
N GLU A 12 -11.51 -8.54 -10.01
CA GLU A 12 -10.23 -9.24 -10.15
C GLU A 12 -9.04 -8.28 -10.12
N GLN A 13 -9.15 -7.13 -10.81
CA GLN A 13 -8.12 -6.10 -10.75
C GLN A 13 -7.93 -5.57 -9.33
N ARG A 14 -9.02 -5.31 -8.60
CA ARG A 14 -8.96 -4.84 -7.20
C ARG A 14 -8.36 -5.89 -6.27
N LEU A 15 -8.75 -7.16 -6.40
CA LEU A 15 -8.17 -8.28 -5.67
C LEU A 15 -6.68 -8.45 -5.97
N ALA A 16 -6.26 -8.24 -7.23
CA ALA A 16 -4.85 -8.26 -7.62
C ALA A 16 -4.07 -7.09 -6.99
N MET A 17 -4.65 -5.89 -6.90
CA MET A 17 -4.04 -4.75 -6.20
C MET A 17 -3.91 -5.05 -4.70
N LEU A 18 -4.96 -5.55 -4.06
CA LEU A 18 -4.95 -5.93 -2.64
C LEU A 18 -3.96 -7.06 -2.35
N ALA A 19 -3.79 -8.01 -3.27
CA ALA A 19 -2.81 -9.09 -3.15
C ALA A 19 -1.36 -8.58 -3.13
N ARG A 20 -1.07 -7.43 -3.75
CA ARG A 20 0.26 -6.82 -3.79
C ARG A 20 0.54 -5.93 -2.57
N LEU A 21 -0.50 -5.47 -1.85
CA LEU A 21 -0.34 -4.58 -0.69
C LEU A 21 0.58 -5.16 0.41
N PRO A 22 0.52 -6.45 0.79
CA PRO A 22 1.43 -7.00 1.80
C PRO A 22 2.91 -6.89 1.42
N GLU A 23 3.23 -7.09 0.14
CA GLU A 23 4.59 -6.94 -0.37
C GLU A 23 5.02 -5.48 -0.40
N MET A 24 4.15 -4.60 -0.90
CA MET A 24 4.39 -3.14 -0.88
C MET A 24 4.56 -2.61 0.54
N ALA A 25 3.82 -3.15 1.51
CA ALA A 25 3.94 -2.76 2.91
C ALA A 25 5.33 -3.07 3.47
N ARG A 26 5.89 -4.24 3.12
CA ARG A 26 7.25 -4.64 3.49
C ARG A 26 8.29 -3.68 2.90
N ILE A 27 8.14 -3.33 1.62
CA ILE A 27 9.04 -2.41 0.93
C ILE A 27 8.95 -1.01 1.55
N LEU A 28 7.74 -0.52 1.80
CA LEU A 28 7.51 0.77 2.43
C LEU A 28 8.19 0.84 3.79
N ARG A 29 8.02 -0.17 4.64
CA ARG A 29 8.72 -0.24 5.93
C ARG A 29 10.25 -0.17 5.74
N ASN A 30 10.80 -0.93 4.80
CA ASN A 30 12.24 -0.95 4.54
C ASN A 30 12.75 0.42 4.06
N VAL A 31 12.00 1.12 3.21
CA VAL A 31 12.31 2.49 2.77
C VAL A 31 12.41 3.43 3.97
N PHE A 32 11.43 3.40 4.89
CA PHE A 32 11.43 4.24 6.09
C PHE A 32 12.54 3.86 7.08
N VAL A 33 12.90 2.57 7.18
CA VAL A 33 14.02 2.11 8.00
C VAL A 33 15.35 2.62 7.41
N ALA A 34 15.55 2.48 6.09
CA ALA A 34 16.76 2.90 5.39
C ALA A 34 16.97 4.43 5.45
N GLU A 35 15.90 5.21 5.26
CA GLU A 35 15.95 6.67 5.28
C GLU A 35 16.07 7.23 6.71
N LYS A 36 15.93 6.40 7.76
CA LYS A 36 16.02 6.74 9.20
C LYS A 36 15.05 7.85 9.66
N LYS A 37 14.09 8.25 8.83
CA LYS A 37 13.03 9.23 9.14
C LYS A 37 11.71 8.54 9.43
N GLN A 38 10.88 9.12 10.28
CA GLN A 38 9.51 8.61 10.54
C GLN A 38 8.47 9.20 9.59
N ALA A 39 8.79 10.29 8.90
CA ALA A 39 7.95 10.91 7.89
C ALA A 39 8.80 11.24 6.65
N LEU A 40 8.24 10.99 5.47
CA LEU A 40 8.82 11.26 4.15
C LEU A 40 7.84 12.10 3.32
N SER A 41 8.32 12.92 2.39
CA SER A 41 7.42 13.54 1.42
C SER A 41 6.82 12.46 0.51
N MET A 42 5.61 12.70 -0.01
CA MET A 42 4.93 11.77 -0.91
C MET A 42 5.79 11.48 -2.15
N GLU A 43 6.41 12.52 -2.72
CA GLU A 43 7.32 12.38 -3.86
C GLU A 43 8.49 11.45 -3.55
N LEU A 44 9.19 11.66 -2.42
CA LEU A 44 10.31 10.82 -2.02
C LEU A 44 9.86 9.40 -1.69
N ALA A 45 8.74 9.24 -1.01
CA ALA A 45 8.19 7.91 -0.70
C ALA A 45 7.86 7.14 -1.99
N CYS A 46 7.19 7.78 -2.95
CA CYS A 46 6.90 7.22 -4.26
C CYS A 46 8.19 6.84 -5.00
N GLN A 47 9.17 7.73 -5.06
CA GLN A 47 10.44 7.48 -5.75
C GLN A 47 11.19 6.28 -5.15
N ARG A 48 11.37 6.26 -3.82
CA ARG A 48 12.06 5.17 -3.12
C ARG A 48 11.34 3.84 -3.23
N MET A 49 10.00 3.88 -3.23
CA MET A 49 9.17 2.70 -3.46
C MET A 49 9.36 2.17 -4.86
N THR A 50 9.31 3.02 -5.89
CA THR A 50 9.56 2.63 -7.28
C THR A 50 10.97 2.07 -7.47
N ASP A 51 11.99 2.66 -6.84
CA ASP A 51 13.37 2.15 -6.90
C ASP A 51 13.52 0.77 -6.24
N SER A 52 12.74 0.52 -5.18
CA SER A 52 12.79 -0.73 -4.42
C SER A 52 11.81 -1.80 -4.92
N TYR A 53 10.83 -1.41 -5.74
CA TYR A 53 9.83 -2.29 -6.30
C TYR A 53 10.32 -2.86 -7.62
N GLN A 54 10.35 -4.20 -7.72
CA GLN A 54 10.94 -4.88 -8.87
C GLN A 54 10.17 -4.63 -10.18
N ALA A 55 8.88 -4.26 -10.11
CA ALA A 55 8.06 -3.98 -11.28
C ALA A 55 8.04 -2.49 -11.60
N LEU A 56 8.09 -2.17 -12.90
CA LEU A 56 7.86 -0.82 -13.40
C LEU A 56 6.42 -0.38 -13.08
N MET A 57 6.28 0.53 -12.10
CA MET A 57 5.02 1.14 -11.72
C MET A 57 5.11 2.66 -11.90
N PRO A 58 4.13 3.30 -12.56
CA PRO A 58 4.07 4.75 -12.63
C PRO A 58 3.93 5.38 -11.24
N MET A 59 4.60 6.51 -11.00
CA MET A 59 4.50 7.22 -9.70
C MET A 59 3.06 7.53 -9.30
N GLY A 60 2.19 7.87 -10.26
CA GLY A 60 0.77 8.12 -9.99
C GLY A 60 -0.02 6.87 -9.54
N GLU A 61 0.42 5.66 -9.91
CA GLU A 61 -0.16 4.44 -9.34
C GLU A 61 0.41 4.16 -7.95
N MET A 62 1.70 4.40 -7.73
CA MET A 62 2.33 4.23 -6.42
C MET A 62 1.67 5.13 -5.37
N GLU A 63 1.43 6.40 -5.71
CA GLU A 63 0.74 7.35 -4.83
C GLU A 63 -0.64 6.84 -4.41
N LYS A 64 -1.43 6.28 -5.34
CA LYS A 64 -2.74 5.67 -5.02
C LYS A 64 -2.61 4.54 -4.01
N HIS A 65 -1.57 3.71 -4.10
CA HIS A 65 -1.34 2.64 -3.13
C HIS A 65 -0.98 3.21 -1.74
N LEU A 66 -0.17 4.27 -1.68
CA LEU A 66 0.16 4.95 -0.42
C LEU A 66 -1.09 5.58 0.23
N HIS A 67 -1.95 6.20 -0.57
CA HIS A 67 -3.26 6.66 -0.12
C HIS A 67 -4.14 5.53 0.39
N LEU A 68 -4.18 4.41 -0.33
CA LEU A 68 -4.93 3.22 0.09
C LEU A 68 -4.40 2.65 1.42
N PHE A 69 -3.08 2.66 1.67
CA PHE A 69 -2.54 2.27 2.97
C PHE A 69 -3.03 3.18 4.09
N ALA A 70 -3.05 4.50 3.87
CA ALA A 70 -3.53 5.45 4.87
C ALA A 70 -5.04 5.31 5.15
N GLU A 71 -5.82 4.92 4.13
CA GLU A 71 -7.26 4.65 4.26
C GLU A 71 -7.54 3.33 5.00
N LEU A 72 -6.83 2.26 4.62
CA LEU A 72 -7.03 0.93 5.20
C LEU A 72 -6.45 0.80 6.60
N LEU A 73 -5.32 1.46 6.86
CA LEU A 73 -4.51 1.35 8.06
C LEU A 73 -4.03 2.72 8.57
N PRO A 74 -4.94 3.59 9.02
CA PRO A 74 -4.59 4.91 9.55
C PRO A 74 -3.73 4.85 10.81
N ASP A 75 -3.73 3.73 11.53
CA ASP A 75 -2.85 3.51 12.68
C ASP A 75 -1.38 3.33 12.26
N TRP A 76 -1.16 2.74 11.07
CA TRP A 76 0.16 2.37 10.57
C TRP A 76 0.76 3.46 9.68
N VAL A 77 -0.03 3.93 8.72
CA VAL A 77 0.38 4.92 7.72
C VAL A 77 -0.57 6.10 7.80
N ARG A 78 -0.02 7.31 7.88
CA ARG A 78 -0.80 8.55 7.89
C ARG A 78 -0.27 9.53 6.86
N ILE A 79 -1.19 10.14 6.14
CA ILE A 79 -0.89 11.24 5.23
C ILE A 79 -1.15 12.54 5.97
N LEU A 80 -0.12 13.37 6.04
CA LEU A 80 -0.12 14.68 6.64
C LEU A 80 0.02 15.71 5.51
N ALA A 81 -1.05 16.40 5.18
CA ALA A 81 -0.99 17.53 4.25
C ALA A 81 -0.34 18.73 4.95
N ILE A 82 0.85 19.13 4.53
CA ILE A 82 1.61 20.25 5.11
C ILE A 82 1.87 21.27 4.01
N ARG A 83 1.20 22.43 4.10
CA ARG A 83 1.26 23.53 3.12
C ARG A 83 0.78 23.11 1.72
N GLN A 84 1.71 22.76 0.83
CA GLN A 84 1.47 22.34 -0.56
C GLN A 84 1.98 20.91 -0.82
N GLU A 85 2.60 20.26 0.17
CA GLU A 85 3.14 18.91 0.02
C GLU A 85 2.46 17.94 0.99
N ASN A 86 2.23 16.72 0.51
CA ASN A 86 1.76 15.63 1.35
C ASN A 86 2.97 14.89 1.93
N TYR A 87 2.97 14.69 3.24
CA TYR A 87 3.97 13.89 3.94
C TYR A 87 3.34 12.58 4.39
N LEU A 88 4.03 11.48 4.14
CA LEU A 88 3.68 10.15 4.60
C LEU A 88 4.43 9.85 5.89
N LYS A 89 3.71 9.67 6.99
CA LYS A 89 4.24 9.19 8.26
C LYS A 89 3.95 7.70 8.41
N LEU A 90 4.96 6.92 8.77
CA LEU A 90 4.83 5.48 8.98
C LEU A 90 5.29 5.11 10.39
N ASP A 91 4.49 4.29 11.06
CA ASP A 91 4.86 3.69 12.33
C ASP A 91 5.72 2.43 12.12
N LYS A 92 7.01 2.55 12.43
CA LYS A 92 7.98 1.46 12.28
C LYS A 92 7.89 0.43 13.41
N ALA A 93 7.28 0.81 14.54
CA ALA A 93 7.12 -0.05 15.71
C ALA A 93 5.95 -1.03 15.54
N MET A 94 5.00 -0.74 14.65
CA MET A 94 3.93 -1.67 14.33
C MET A 94 4.49 -2.94 13.67
N ASP A 95 4.01 -4.09 14.13
CA ASP A 95 4.41 -5.38 13.58
C ASP A 95 3.88 -5.55 12.16
N LEU A 96 4.79 -5.91 11.24
CA LEU A 96 4.44 -6.17 9.84
C LEU A 96 3.46 -7.35 9.72
N ASN A 97 3.50 -8.33 10.62
CA ASN A 97 2.56 -9.44 10.63
C ASN A 97 1.12 -8.95 10.88
N ILE A 98 0.92 -8.00 11.78
CA ILE A 98 -0.40 -7.40 12.04
C ILE A 98 -0.86 -6.61 10.81
N VAL A 99 0.05 -5.86 10.18
CA VAL A 99 -0.23 -5.12 8.95
C VAL A 99 -0.65 -6.06 7.83
N THR A 100 0.11 -7.12 7.56
CA THR A 100 -0.19 -8.08 6.50
C THR A 100 -1.45 -8.88 6.78
N GLU A 101 -1.73 -9.23 8.05
CA GLU A 101 -2.97 -9.87 8.45
C GLU A 101 -4.18 -8.97 8.19
N ARG A 102 -4.12 -7.69 8.61
CA ARG A 102 -5.19 -6.73 8.34
C ARG A 102 -5.40 -6.51 6.84
N LEU A 103 -4.33 -6.38 6.05
CA LEU A 103 -4.43 -6.28 4.58
C LEU A 103 -5.06 -7.53 3.96
N SER A 104 -4.69 -8.71 4.46
CA SER A 104 -5.26 -9.98 4.02
C SER A 104 -6.73 -10.11 4.40
N ALA A 105 -7.12 -9.62 5.58
CA ALA A 105 -8.51 -9.55 6.00
C ALA A 105 -9.32 -8.64 5.05
N ARG A 106 -8.80 -7.45 4.73
CA ARG A 106 -9.41 -6.53 3.74
C ARG A 106 -9.57 -7.17 2.37
N LYS A 107 -8.56 -7.91 1.90
CA LYS A 107 -8.64 -8.69 0.66
C LYS A 107 -9.78 -9.72 0.70
N ARG A 108 -9.93 -10.45 1.82
CA ARG A 108 -11.02 -11.44 1.98
C ARG A 108 -12.40 -10.80 2.04
N GLU A 109 -12.53 -9.61 2.62
CA GLU A 109 -13.79 -8.85 2.60
C GLU A 109 -14.19 -8.49 1.17
N GLU A 110 -13.24 -8.03 0.36
CA GLU A 110 -13.43 -7.70 -1.07
C GLU A 110 -13.66 -8.93 -1.96
N GLU A 111 -13.17 -10.11 -1.56
CA GLU A 111 -13.47 -11.38 -2.23
C GLU A 111 -14.91 -11.85 -1.98
N LYS A 112 -15.51 -11.44 -0.85
CA LYS A 112 -16.88 -11.81 -0.46
C LYS A 112 -17.95 -10.85 -0.97
N LEU A 113 -17.55 -9.67 -1.45
CA LEU A 113 -18.43 -8.65 -2.04
C LEU A 113 -18.80 -9.03 -3.49
#